data_AF-A0A969C9M8-F1
#
_entry.id   AF-A0A969C9M8-F1
#
_cell.length_a   1.000
_cell.length_b   1.000
_cell.length_c   1.000
_cell.angle_alpha   90.00
_cell.angle_beta   90.00
_cell.angle_gamma   90.00
#
_symmetry.space_group_name_H-M   'P 1'
#
loop_
_entity.id
_entity.type
_entity.pdbx_description
1 polymer ?
#
loop_
_entity_poly.entity_id
_entity_poly.type
_entity_poly.pdbx_seq_one_letter_code
_entity_poly.pdbx_strand_id
1 'polypeptide(L)'
;MAEVETLVESLWELDDEQLEAQIGSHAQAIGDDVAFPGARGASADPASLDSIEVDVATKAAIDPRLLDAGRRVFERLNPIAYELLCKPLGGEDPETQKILDETISQNYTKAAGMLAPILVSGLGLAPTVATLLATLIIKKIANYTATGICQTWEKSLAKPAS
;
A
#
# COMPACT_ATOMS: atom_id res chain seq x y z
N MET A 1 6.31 -10.04 12.38
CA MET A 1 5.26 -9.02 12.65
C MET A 1 5.89 -7.70 13.08
N ALA A 2 6.83 -7.68 14.04
CA ALA A 2 7.50 -6.43 14.47
C ALA A 2 8.21 -5.66 13.34
N GLU A 3 8.91 -6.35 12.43
CA GLU A 3 9.64 -5.69 11.33
C GLU A 3 8.72 -4.96 10.34
N VAL A 4 7.58 -5.57 9.97
CA VAL A 4 6.58 -4.94 9.09
C VAL A 4 5.93 -3.75 9.79
N GLU A 5 5.67 -3.86 11.09
CA GLU A 5 5.09 -2.77 11.89
C GLU A 5 6.05 -1.57 11.99
N THR A 6 7.33 -1.79 12.32
CA THR A 6 8.35 -0.72 12.33
C THR A 6 8.55 -0.09 10.95
N LEU A 7 8.52 -0.90 9.89
CA LEU A 7 8.60 -0.40 8.51
C LEU A 7 7.39 0.46 8.16
N VAL A 8 6.17 0.02 8.50
CA VAL A 8 4.95 0.78 8.26
C VAL A 8 4.91 2.06 9.08
N GLU A 9 5.41 2.07 10.33
CA GLU A 9 5.58 3.30 11.11
C GLU A 9 6.51 4.28 10.40
N SER A 10 7.63 3.80 9.86
CA SER A 10 8.57 4.63 9.11
C SER A 10 7.95 5.16 7.81
N LEU A 11 7.17 4.34 7.12
CA LEU A 11 6.43 4.73 5.91
C LEU A 11 5.29 5.71 6.21
N TRP A 12 4.71 5.65 7.41
CA TRP A 12 3.62 6.54 7.81
C TRP A 12 4.05 8.01 7.85
N GLU A 13 5.33 8.26 8.12
CA GLU A 13 5.92 9.60 8.15
C GLU A 13 6.13 10.19 6.75
N LEU A 14 6.19 9.35 5.70
CA LEU A 14 6.31 9.82 4.32
C LEU A 14 5.02 10.48 3.85
N ASP A 15 5.09 11.56 3.09
CA ASP A 15 3.90 12.15 2.47
C ASP A 15 3.29 11.22 1.40
N ASP A 16 2.04 11.52 1.01
CA ASP A 16 1.31 10.70 0.04
C ASP A 16 2.05 10.63 -1.31
N GLU A 17 2.73 11.70 -1.73
CA GLU A 17 3.45 11.75 -3.02
C GLU A 17 4.73 10.90 -2.97
N GLN A 18 5.43 10.85 -1.84
CA GLN A 18 6.57 9.99 -1.59
C GLN A 18 6.15 8.51 -1.60
N LEU A 19 5.02 8.18 -0.95
CA LEU A 19 4.46 6.83 -0.99
C LEU A 19 4.06 6.44 -2.42
N GLU A 20 3.39 7.32 -3.16
CA GLU A 20 3.05 7.11 -4.57
C GLU A 20 4.32 6.90 -5.42
N ALA A 21 5.31 7.78 -5.31
CA ALA A 21 6.56 7.66 -6.06
C ALA A 21 7.31 6.35 -5.76
N GLN A 22 7.33 5.91 -4.49
CA GLN A 22 7.87 4.60 -4.11
C GLN A 22 7.11 3.44 -4.76
N ILE A 23 5.77 3.47 -4.74
CA ILE A 23 4.95 2.46 -5.44
C ILE A 23 5.34 2.40 -6.92
N GLY A 24 5.48 3.56 -7.57
CA GLY A 24 5.89 3.64 -8.97
C GLY A 24 7.27 3.06 -9.24
N SER A 25 8.25 3.43 -8.41
CA SER A 25 9.63 2.92 -8.47
C SER A 25 9.68 1.39 -8.36
N HIS A 26 9.03 0.83 -7.34
CA HIS A 26 9.05 -0.62 -7.11
C HIS A 26 8.24 -1.39 -8.16
N ALA A 27 7.08 -0.87 -8.58
CA ALA A 27 6.29 -1.50 -9.64
C ALA A 27 7.06 -1.55 -10.97
N GLN A 28 7.76 -0.47 -11.32
CA GLN A 28 8.62 -0.45 -12.49
C GLN A 28 9.81 -1.40 -12.32
N ALA A 29 10.46 -1.39 -11.15
CA ALA A 29 11.59 -2.25 -10.89
C ALA A 29 11.25 -3.74 -11.01
N ILE A 30 10.11 -4.17 -10.45
CA ILE A 30 9.62 -5.54 -10.58
C ILE A 30 9.28 -5.86 -12.04
N GLY A 31 8.62 -4.93 -12.76
CA GLY A 31 8.30 -5.12 -14.17
C GLY A 31 9.55 -5.31 -15.04
N ASP A 32 10.59 -4.53 -14.79
CA ASP A 32 11.88 -4.63 -15.49
C ASP A 32 12.59 -5.96 -15.20
N ASP A 33 12.55 -6.42 -13.95
CA ASP A 33 13.16 -7.70 -13.54
C ASP A 33 12.45 -8.91 -14.18
N VAL A 34 11.11 -8.86 -14.25
CA VAL A 34 10.32 -9.89 -14.94
C VAL A 34 10.58 -9.89 -16.45
N ALA A 35 10.70 -8.71 -17.06
CA ALA A 35 10.95 -8.58 -18.50
C ALA A 35 12.39 -8.98 -18.89
N PHE A 36 13.36 -8.69 -18.02
CA PHE A 36 14.78 -8.95 -18.24
C PHE A 36 15.45 -9.56 -16.99
N PRO A 37 15.20 -10.85 -16.69
CA PRO A 37 15.72 -11.50 -15.50
C PRO A 37 17.26 -11.42 -15.44
N GLY A 38 17.79 -10.88 -14.34
CA GLY A 38 19.25 -10.78 -14.12
C GLY A 38 19.93 -9.56 -14.73
N ALA A 39 19.20 -8.64 -15.38
CA ALA A 39 19.76 -7.40 -15.93
C ALA A 39 20.32 -6.46 -14.85
N ARG A 40 19.85 -6.56 -13.60
CA ARG A 40 20.34 -5.74 -12.48
C ARG A 40 21.57 -6.32 -11.74
N GLY A 41 22.12 -7.45 -12.16
CA GLY A 41 23.20 -8.11 -11.42
C GLY A 41 22.73 -8.58 -10.03
N ALA A 42 23.66 -8.87 -9.11
CA ALA A 42 23.38 -9.37 -7.76
C ALA A 42 22.73 -8.33 -6.80
N SER A 43 21.96 -7.37 -7.33
CA SER A 43 21.20 -6.40 -6.54
C SER A 43 20.02 -7.07 -5.85
N ALA A 44 19.64 -6.54 -4.68
CA ALA A 44 18.52 -7.00 -3.87
C ALA A 44 17.21 -7.15 -4.69
N ASP A 45 16.40 -8.15 -4.31
CA ASP A 45 15.09 -8.42 -4.91
C ASP A 45 14.16 -7.20 -4.74
N PRO A 46 13.70 -6.57 -5.85
CA PRO A 46 12.83 -5.40 -5.78
C PRO A 46 11.43 -5.70 -5.24
N ALA A 47 11.04 -6.98 -5.15
CA ALA A 47 9.81 -7.43 -4.51
C ALA A 47 9.94 -7.63 -2.99
N SER A 48 11.16 -7.65 -2.44
CA SER A 48 11.42 -7.82 -1.01
C SER A 48 11.26 -6.52 -0.23
N LEU A 49 10.73 -6.59 0.99
CA LEU A 49 10.54 -5.44 1.88
C LEU A 49 11.85 -4.69 2.17
N ASP A 50 12.99 -5.39 2.16
CA ASP A 50 14.32 -4.81 2.38
C ASP A 50 14.73 -3.82 1.28
N SER A 51 14.02 -3.80 0.14
CA SER A 51 14.27 -2.84 -0.94
C SER A 51 13.69 -1.45 -0.65
N ILE A 52 12.86 -1.29 0.39
CA ILE A 52 12.26 0.00 0.74
C ILE A 52 13.27 0.88 1.49
N GLU A 53 13.75 1.93 0.84
CA GLU A 53 14.68 2.91 1.42
C GLU A 53 13.96 4.18 1.90
N VAL A 54 13.36 4.13 3.10
CA VAL A 54 12.57 5.26 3.68
C VAL A 54 13.42 6.53 3.84
N ASP A 55 14.64 6.42 4.35
CA ASP A 55 15.55 7.56 4.56
C ASP A 55 15.92 8.28 3.26
N VAL A 56 16.01 7.51 2.17
CA VAL A 56 16.34 8.04 0.84
C VAL A 56 15.13 8.76 0.26
N ALA A 57 13.94 8.16 0.34
CA ALA A 57 12.71 8.79 -0.15
C ALA A 57 12.37 10.11 0.56
N THR A 58 12.69 10.22 1.86
CA THR A 58 12.47 11.45 2.64
C THR A 58 13.33 12.62 2.13
N LYS A 59 14.50 12.34 1.54
CA LYS A 59 15.50 13.33 1.13
C LYS A 59 15.57 13.57 -0.38
N ALA A 60 15.13 12.59 -1.17
CA ALA A 60 15.22 12.64 -2.61
C ALA A 60 14.16 13.59 -3.21
N ALA A 61 14.52 14.26 -4.30
CA ALA A 61 13.53 14.92 -5.13
C ALA A 61 12.64 13.86 -5.82
N ILE A 62 11.33 14.08 -5.81
CA ILE A 62 10.37 13.16 -6.43
C ILE A 62 10.50 13.24 -7.95
N ASP A 63 10.78 12.12 -8.61
CA ASP A 63 10.71 12.01 -10.07
C ASP A 63 9.22 12.01 -10.50
N PRO A 64 8.76 13.00 -11.29
CA PRO A 64 7.37 13.07 -11.72
C PRO A 64 6.88 11.82 -12.45
N ARG A 65 7.76 11.11 -13.17
CA ARG A 65 7.38 9.89 -13.90
C ARG A 65 7.05 8.74 -12.96
N LEU A 66 7.80 8.62 -11.88
CA LEU A 66 7.58 7.59 -10.85
C LEU A 66 6.35 7.92 -10.02
N LEU A 67 6.13 9.20 -9.70
CA LEU A 67 4.90 9.66 -9.07
C LEU A 67 3.66 9.30 -9.90
N ASP A 68 3.67 9.62 -11.21
CA ASP A 68 2.56 9.30 -12.11
C ASP A 68 2.36 7.79 -12.30
N ALA A 69 3.44 7.01 -12.31
CA ALA A 69 3.36 5.54 -12.32
C ALA A 69 2.70 5.03 -11.03
N GLY A 70 3.13 5.54 -9.88
CA GLY A 70 2.57 5.24 -8.57
C GLY A 70 1.09 5.53 -8.45
N ARG A 71 0.67 6.74 -8.84
CA ARG A 71 -0.73 7.16 -8.87
C ARG A 71 -1.59 6.22 -9.71
N ARG A 72 -1.13 5.85 -10.92
CA ARG A 72 -1.85 4.88 -11.77
C ARG A 72 -1.96 3.50 -11.15
N VAL A 73 -0.90 3.03 -10.48
CA VAL A 73 -0.94 1.75 -9.75
C VAL A 73 -1.94 1.84 -8.61
N PHE A 74 -1.90 2.91 -7.81
CA PHE A 74 -2.84 3.15 -6.71
C PHE A 74 -4.29 3.23 -7.20
N GLU A 75 -4.59 4.07 -8.19
CA GLU A 75 -5.93 4.23 -8.78
C GLU A 75 -6.50 2.91 -9.30
N ARG A 76 -5.63 2.05 -9.84
CA ARG A 76 -6.04 0.73 -10.32
C ARG A 76 -6.30 -0.27 -9.19
N LEU A 77 -5.43 -0.31 -8.19
CA LEU A 77 -5.46 -1.35 -7.15
C LEU A 77 -6.34 -0.99 -5.95
N ASN A 78 -6.44 0.29 -5.60
CA ASN A 78 -7.23 0.77 -4.47
C ASN A 78 -8.72 0.33 -4.52
N PRO A 79 -9.47 0.50 -5.63
CA PRO A 79 -10.84 0.00 -5.70
C PRO A 79 -10.93 -1.52 -5.66
N ILE A 80 -9.94 -2.24 -6.20
CA ILE A 80 -9.91 -3.71 -6.17
C ILE A 80 -9.66 -4.21 -4.74
N ALA A 81 -8.74 -3.57 -4.01
CA ALA A 81 -8.48 -3.85 -2.61
C ALA A 81 -9.73 -3.60 -1.75
N TYR A 82 -10.44 -2.51 -2.01
CA TYR A 82 -11.73 -2.24 -1.36
C TYR A 82 -12.76 -3.33 -1.66
N GLU A 83 -12.97 -3.71 -2.92
CA GLU A 83 -13.94 -4.76 -3.28
C GLU A 83 -13.57 -6.11 -2.63
N LEU A 84 -12.28 -6.46 -2.62
CA LEU A 84 -11.79 -7.69 -1.99
C LEU A 84 -12.11 -7.74 -0.49
N LEU A 85 -11.91 -6.63 0.22
CA LEU A 85 -11.99 -6.58 1.69
C LEU A 85 -13.37 -6.20 2.22
N CYS A 86 -14.07 -5.33 1.51
CA CYS A 86 -15.34 -4.76 1.94
C CYS A 86 -16.55 -5.34 1.17
N LYS A 87 -16.34 -6.08 0.07
CA LYS A 87 -17.40 -6.74 -0.72
C LYS A 87 -17.02 -8.14 -1.21
N PRO A 88 -16.56 -9.06 -0.34
CA PRO A 88 -16.16 -10.40 -0.77
C PRO A 88 -17.29 -11.18 -1.47
N LEU A 89 -16.94 -11.89 -2.54
CA LEU A 89 -17.84 -12.76 -3.31
C LEU A 89 -18.30 -13.94 -2.43
N GLY A 90 -19.48 -13.83 -1.84
CA GLY A 90 -20.05 -14.84 -0.94
C GLY A 90 -20.64 -14.30 0.36
N GLY A 91 -20.53 -12.99 0.61
CA GLY A 91 -20.93 -12.33 1.86
C GLY A 91 -19.69 -11.83 2.59
N GLU A 92 -19.83 -10.71 3.33
CA GLU A 92 -18.79 -10.14 4.21
C GLU A 92 -18.02 -11.27 4.89
N ASP A 93 -16.69 -11.33 4.77
CA ASP A 93 -15.88 -12.04 5.76
C ASP A 93 -15.92 -11.16 7.01
N PRO A 94 -16.89 -11.38 7.91
CA PRO A 94 -17.23 -10.40 8.93
C PRO A 94 -16.09 -10.32 9.95
N GLU A 95 -15.26 -11.36 10.01
CA GLU A 95 -14.10 -11.44 10.89
C GLU A 95 -12.98 -10.54 10.39
N THR A 96 -12.60 -10.62 9.11
CA THR A 96 -11.56 -9.74 8.53
C THR A 96 -11.96 -8.26 8.61
N GLN A 97 -13.21 -7.94 8.27
CA GLN A 97 -13.70 -6.56 8.35
C GLN A 97 -13.74 -6.05 9.79
N LYS A 98 -14.23 -6.87 10.73
CA LYS A 98 -14.25 -6.51 12.16
C LYS A 98 -12.86 -6.32 12.73
N ILE A 99 -11.91 -7.19 12.39
CA ILE A 99 -10.52 -7.10 12.83
C ILE A 99 -9.89 -5.80 12.30
N LEU A 100 -10.13 -5.46 11.03
CA LEU A 100 -9.65 -4.22 10.44
C LEU A 100 -10.28 -2.98 11.10
N ASP A 101 -11.59 -3.00 11.35
CA ASP A 101 -12.31 -1.93 12.05
C ASP A 101 -11.78 -1.70 13.46
N GLU A 102 -11.64 -2.78 14.24
CA GLU A 102 -11.08 -2.74 15.59
C GLU A 102 -9.64 -2.24 15.57
N THR A 103 -8.82 -2.73 14.63
CA THR A 103 -7.41 -2.36 14.54
C THR A 103 -7.23 -0.90 14.14
N ILE A 104 -8.00 -0.40 13.16
CA ILE A 104 -7.94 1.01 12.75
C ILE A 104 -8.34 1.95 13.88
N SER A 105 -9.36 1.58 14.66
CA SER A 105 -9.79 2.39 15.80
C SER A 105 -8.71 2.51 16.89
N GLN A 106 -7.74 1.59 16.91
CA GLN A 106 -6.69 1.52 17.92
C GLN A 106 -5.34 2.05 17.40
N ASN A 107 -4.94 1.64 16.20
CA ASN A 107 -3.65 1.97 15.61
C ASN A 107 -3.66 1.79 14.08
N TYR A 108 -3.53 2.89 13.34
CA TYR A 108 -3.48 2.91 11.89
C TYR A 108 -2.26 2.18 11.29
N THR A 109 -1.08 2.24 11.91
CA THR A 109 0.12 1.57 11.39
C THR A 109 -0.03 0.05 11.50
N LYS A 110 -0.61 -0.43 12.61
CA LYS A 110 -0.97 -1.84 12.78
C LYS A 110 -1.99 -2.30 11.73
N ALA A 111 -2.98 -1.48 11.41
CA ALA A 111 -3.96 -1.80 10.37
C ALA A 111 -3.32 -1.96 8.98
N ALA A 112 -2.38 -1.08 8.63
CA ALA A 112 -1.62 -1.20 7.37
C ALA A 112 -0.74 -2.46 7.36
N GLY A 113 -0.09 -2.80 8.47
CA GLY A 113 0.68 -4.04 8.62
C GLY A 113 -0.16 -5.31 8.49
N MET A 114 -1.45 -5.27 8.87
CA MET A 114 -2.40 -6.38 8.68
C MET A 114 -2.97 -6.42 7.27
N LEU A 115 -3.15 -5.28 6.63
CA LEU A 115 -3.66 -5.17 5.27
C LEU A 115 -2.65 -5.70 4.23
N ALA A 116 -1.37 -5.41 4.40
CA ALA A 116 -0.31 -5.82 3.47
C ALA A 116 -0.33 -7.34 3.11
N PRO A 117 -0.33 -8.30 4.05
CA PRO A 117 -0.37 -9.73 3.71
C PRO A 117 -1.67 -10.15 3.02
N ILE A 118 -2.79 -9.47 3.27
CA ILE A 118 -4.05 -9.72 2.56
C ILE A 118 -3.93 -9.28 1.10
N LEU A 119 -3.27 -8.16 0.83
CA LEU A 119 -3.04 -7.70 -0.55
C LEU A 119 -2.07 -8.62 -1.31
N VAL A 120 -1.04 -9.14 -0.62
CA VAL A 120 -0.13 -10.15 -1.21
C VAL A 120 -0.92 -11.40 -1.59
N SER A 121 -1.69 -11.96 -0.66
CA SER A 121 -2.41 -13.23 -0.89
C SER A 121 -3.62 -13.09 -1.81
N GLY A 122 -4.38 -12.00 -1.69
CA GLY A 122 -5.63 -11.79 -2.41
C GLY A 122 -5.47 -11.18 -3.79
N LEU A 123 -4.43 -10.36 -4.01
CA LEU A 123 -4.18 -9.68 -5.30
C LEU A 123 -2.90 -10.14 -5.99
N GLY A 124 -2.10 -11.00 -5.35
CA GLY A 124 -0.82 -11.48 -5.91
C GLY A 124 0.23 -10.37 -6.01
N LEU A 125 0.13 -9.33 -5.19
CA LEU A 125 1.09 -8.23 -5.20
C LEU A 125 2.41 -8.67 -4.56
N ALA A 126 3.51 -8.13 -5.07
CA ALA A 126 4.80 -8.23 -4.41
C ALA A 126 4.74 -7.63 -2.99
N PRO A 127 5.42 -8.23 -1.99
CA PRO A 127 5.42 -7.74 -0.61
C PRO A 127 5.69 -6.24 -0.46
N THR A 128 6.66 -5.70 -1.21
CA THR A 128 6.99 -4.27 -1.19
C THR A 128 5.82 -3.40 -1.66
N VAL A 129 5.25 -3.72 -2.83
CA VAL A 129 4.13 -2.95 -3.41
C VAL A 129 2.89 -3.07 -2.52
N ALA A 130 2.62 -4.27 -1.98
CA ALA A 130 1.51 -4.48 -1.06
C ALA A 130 1.64 -3.64 0.22
N THR A 131 2.85 -3.53 0.78
CA THR A 131 3.10 -2.78 2.02
C THR A 131 2.97 -1.27 1.81
N LEU A 132 3.55 -0.74 0.73
CA LEU A 132 3.39 0.67 0.35
C LEU A 132 1.94 1.02 0.06
N LEU A 133 1.25 0.17 -0.70
CA LEU A 133 -0.17 0.34 -1.04
C LEU A 133 -1.05 0.29 0.20
N ALA A 134 -0.84 -0.69 1.09
CA ALA A 134 -1.57 -0.80 2.35
C ALA A 134 -1.39 0.46 3.21
N THR A 135 -0.16 0.94 3.35
CA THR A 135 0.14 2.16 4.11
C THR A 135 -0.61 3.37 3.53
N LEU A 136 -0.54 3.57 2.21
CA LEU A 136 -1.21 4.68 1.54
C LEU A 136 -2.74 4.60 1.64
N ILE A 137 -3.32 3.39 1.50
CA ILE A 137 -4.75 3.16 1.70
C ILE A 137 -5.17 3.60 3.10
N ILE A 138 -4.51 3.07 4.13
CA ILE A 138 -4.90 3.35 5.52
C ILE A 138 -4.69 4.83 5.85
N LYS A 139 -3.62 5.45 5.34
CA LYS A 139 -3.37 6.89 5.50
C LYS A 139 -4.49 7.73 4.88
N LYS A 140 -4.93 7.40 3.66
CA LYS A 140 -6.05 8.09 3.01
C LYS A 140 -7.37 7.86 3.74
N ILE A 141 -7.61 6.68 4.33
CA ILE A 141 -8.80 6.39 5.14
C ILE A 141 -8.78 7.17 6.46
N ALA A 142 -7.62 7.21 7.14
CA ALA A 142 -7.44 7.89 8.43
C ALA A 142 -7.76 9.40 8.36
N ASN A 143 -7.60 10.01 7.18
CA ASN A 143 -7.96 11.41 6.95
C ASN A 143 -9.47 11.69 6.98
N TYR A 144 -10.32 10.65 7.05
CA TYR A 144 -11.78 10.80 7.13
C TYR A 144 -12.28 10.40 8.53
N THR A 145 -13.12 11.25 9.12
CA THR A 145 -13.61 11.11 10.50
C THR A 145 -14.83 10.17 10.66
N ALA A 146 -14.98 9.18 9.80
CA ALA A 146 -16.19 8.34 9.75
C ALA A 146 -16.06 7.04 10.55
N THR A 147 -17.19 6.51 11.00
CA THR A 147 -17.31 5.23 11.73
C THR A 147 -17.23 4.06 10.76
N GLY A 148 -16.17 3.24 10.85
CA GLY A 148 -15.98 2.01 10.07
C GLY A 148 -15.10 2.18 8.82
N ILE A 149 -14.14 1.28 8.63
CA ILE A 149 -13.13 1.31 7.56
C ILE A 149 -13.78 1.31 6.19
N CYS A 150 -14.74 0.41 5.94
CA CYS A 150 -15.29 0.23 4.61
C CYS A 150 -16.15 1.41 4.16
N GLN A 151 -16.95 1.99 5.05
CA GLN A 151 -17.72 3.21 4.75
C GLN A 151 -16.79 4.40 4.50
N THR A 152 -15.68 4.46 5.22
CA THR A 152 -14.68 5.52 5.12
C THR A 152 -13.85 5.39 3.84
N TRP A 153 -13.46 4.16 3.50
CA TRP A 153 -12.75 3.82 2.29
C TRP A 153 -13.61 4.06 1.04
N GLU A 154 -14.89 3.70 1.07
CA GLU A 154 -15.81 4.02 -0.03
C GLU A 154 -15.84 5.53 -0.33
N LYS A 155 -15.84 6.38 0.72
CA LYS A 155 -15.75 7.84 0.56
C LYS A 155 -14.39 8.29 0.00
N SER A 156 -13.30 7.63 0.39
CA SER A 156 -11.96 7.95 -0.13
C SER A 156 -11.82 7.61 -1.61
N LEU A 157 -12.56 6.63 -2.12
CA LEU A 157 -12.63 6.31 -3.55
C LEU A 157 -13.40 7.37 -4.37
N ALA A 158 -14.43 7.99 -3.77
CA ALA A 158 -15.29 8.95 -4.46
C ALA A 158 -14.65 10.33 -4.67
N LYS A 159 -13.58 10.65 -3.93
CA LYS A 159 -12.85 11.90 -4.10
C LYS A 159 -11.69 11.68 -5.07
N PRO A 160 -11.74 12.19 -6.32
CA PRO A 160 -10.53 12.26 -7.13
C PRO A 160 -9.50 13.11 -6.37
N ALA A 161 -8.25 12.64 -6.33
CA ALA A 161 -7.12 13.40 -5.81
C ALA A 161 -7.22 14.83 -6.38
N SER A 162 -7.38 15.80 -5.47
CA SER A 162 -7.60 17.21 -5.80
C SER A 162 -6.27 17.89 -6.07
#